data_AF-A0A1V3PCI8-F1
#
_entry.id   AF-A0A1V3PCI8-F1
#
_cell.length_a   1.000
_cell.length_b   1.000
_cell.length_c   1.000
_cell.angle_alpha   90.00
_cell.angle_beta   90.00
_cell.angle_gamma   90.00
#
_symmetry.space_group_name_H-M   'P 1'
#
loop_
_entity.id
_entity.type
_entity.pdbx_description
1 polymer ?
#
loop_
_entity_poly.entity_id
_entity_poly.type
_entity_poly.pdbx_seq_one_letter_code
_entity_poly.pdbx_strand_id
1 'polypeptide(L)'
;MPNNVTITHDQLRTLFLETELGGNTRNLNRFTYAEKGNSTYTFGLLQFDVGKNGADVKGFLKENGFGDDDIKKLSQHGGLSRTELNALDIKLQAVQQDKIDQFINKQLGKSIAGVNAIIDRVGMQSQAAAGAISKDPILQLGIADYENQFGPAGPQFVGFLAGKSEKLVGGTVQAGDPPTQEDLQRFISATGYGHDNANTKAVESRAERFGEAMGILKLGSPAKAPNHISDKAGSTLQQGTHGHAVQILQADLARLGYTGHHGKPPAADGVFGPDTRHAVEHFQHDHRLTVDGKAGPLTQQAMQTVLLQHTTARGLTDPRHPDHALFEQALAGVRTFDAQHDHPTTEQQRLNMAGALTVEAKREGLTRIDQVVLGDSGSRIYIAQHPRSAMEQAKFGSVDTATALQTPVTQSSATATALPTSDQAPPTPPQPHQPSRSSLTI
;
A
#
# COMPACT_ATOMS: atom_id res chain seq x y z
N MET A 1 36.18 8.77 2.82
CA MET A 1 35.84 7.68 1.88
C MET A 1 34.89 8.29 0.86
N PRO A 2 35.02 8.04 -0.45
CA PRO A 2 34.00 8.50 -1.39
C PRO A 2 32.64 7.97 -0.92
N ASN A 3 31.63 8.85 -0.96
CA ASN A 3 30.26 8.53 -0.64
C ASN A 3 29.73 7.58 -1.70
N ASN A 4 29.86 6.27 -1.48
CA ASN A 4 29.44 5.29 -2.47
C ASN A 4 27.97 4.97 -2.28
N VAL A 5 27.19 5.17 -3.34
CA VAL A 5 25.86 4.58 -3.48
C VAL A 5 25.99 3.06 -3.49
N THR A 6 25.18 2.38 -2.70
CA THR A 6 25.21 0.91 -2.50
C THR A 6 24.01 0.21 -3.11
N ILE A 7 23.00 0.96 -3.55
CA ILE A 7 21.79 0.42 -4.18
C ILE A 7 22.07 -0.09 -5.60
N THR A 8 21.33 -1.11 -6.00
CA THR A 8 21.49 -1.81 -7.28
C THR A 8 20.31 -1.56 -8.22
N HIS A 9 20.47 -1.87 -9.51
CA HIS A 9 19.36 -1.85 -10.45
C HIS A 9 18.21 -2.74 -9.98
N ASP A 10 18.48 -3.96 -9.50
CA ASP A 10 17.42 -4.90 -9.10
C ASP A 10 16.63 -4.43 -7.87
N GLN A 11 17.29 -3.72 -6.96
CA GLN A 11 16.61 -3.07 -5.84
C GLN A 11 15.68 -1.94 -6.33
N LEU A 12 16.16 -1.10 -7.25
CA LEU A 12 15.33 -0.04 -7.83
C LEU A 12 14.18 -0.59 -8.68
N ARG A 13 14.41 -1.70 -9.41
CA ARG A 13 13.35 -2.40 -10.15
C ARG A 13 12.22 -2.82 -9.22
N THR A 14 12.57 -3.52 -8.14
CA THR A 14 11.60 -3.98 -7.16
C THR A 14 10.87 -2.80 -6.52
N LEU A 15 11.63 -1.78 -6.10
CA LEU A 15 11.08 -0.57 -5.50
C LEU A 15 10.05 0.10 -6.41
N PHE A 16 10.40 0.41 -7.66
CA PHE A 16 9.50 1.13 -8.56
C PHE A 16 8.31 0.27 -9.02
N LEU A 17 8.47 -1.06 -9.14
CA LEU A 17 7.35 -1.97 -9.37
C LEU A 17 6.31 -1.86 -8.26
N GLU A 18 6.75 -1.87 -7.01
CA GLU A 18 5.85 -1.76 -5.88
C GLU A 18 5.27 -0.35 -5.75
N THR A 19 6.11 0.69 -5.74
CA THR A 19 5.66 2.04 -5.41
C THR A 19 4.81 2.68 -6.52
N GLU A 20 5.08 2.36 -7.80
CA GLU A 20 4.33 2.91 -8.96
C GLU A 20 3.24 1.97 -9.47
N LEU A 21 3.50 0.66 -9.54
CA LEU A 21 2.61 -0.29 -10.21
C LEU A 21 1.85 -1.22 -9.25
N GLY A 22 2.05 -1.07 -7.93
CA GLY A 22 1.34 -1.88 -6.94
C GLY A 22 1.72 -3.36 -6.97
N GLY A 23 2.96 -3.68 -7.33
CA GLY A 23 3.43 -5.07 -7.44
C GLY A 23 2.84 -5.84 -8.63
N ASN A 24 2.04 -5.16 -9.46
CA ASN A 24 1.34 -5.81 -10.56
C ASN A 24 2.25 -5.97 -11.78
N THR A 25 2.93 -7.11 -11.82
CA THR A 25 3.82 -7.51 -12.93
C THR A 25 3.12 -7.58 -14.29
N ARG A 26 1.78 -7.64 -14.35
CA ARG A 26 1.03 -7.59 -15.62
C ARG A 26 1.19 -6.23 -16.33
N ASN A 27 1.58 -5.19 -15.61
CA ASN A 27 1.84 -3.86 -16.17
C ASN A 27 3.23 -3.73 -16.81
N LEU A 28 4.14 -4.69 -16.57
CA LEU A 28 5.50 -4.67 -17.15
C LEU A 28 5.50 -4.87 -18.66
N ASN A 29 4.58 -5.69 -19.15
CA ASN A 29 4.47 -6.07 -20.56
C ASN A 29 3.30 -5.36 -21.26
N ARG A 30 2.68 -4.37 -20.59
CA ARG A 30 1.47 -3.73 -21.08
C ARG A 30 1.63 -2.22 -21.10
N PHE A 31 1.31 -1.65 -22.25
CA PHE A 31 1.16 -0.23 -22.38
C PHE A 31 -0.15 0.21 -21.72
N THR A 32 -0.05 1.12 -20.75
CA THR A 32 -1.21 1.74 -20.11
C THR A 32 -1.37 3.17 -20.62
N TYR A 33 -2.62 3.52 -20.92
CA TYR A 33 -3.01 4.87 -21.34
C TYR A 33 -3.71 5.54 -20.16
N ALA A 34 -3.40 6.80 -19.89
CA ALA A 34 -4.14 7.57 -18.89
C ALA A 34 -5.58 7.85 -19.38
N GLU A 35 -6.57 7.23 -18.74
CA GLU A 35 -7.98 7.59 -18.89
C GLU A 35 -8.26 8.88 -18.11
N LYS A 36 -7.93 10.02 -18.73
CA LYS A 36 -7.99 11.41 -18.22
C LYS A 36 -6.89 11.79 -17.22
N GLY A 37 -6.18 12.87 -17.57
CA GLY A 37 -5.18 13.52 -16.73
C GLY A 37 -3.80 12.89 -16.85
N ASN A 38 -2.86 13.65 -17.43
CA ASN A 38 -1.44 13.38 -17.68
C ASN A 38 -1.07 12.27 -18.68
N SER A 39 -0.10 12.56 -19.58
CA SER A 39 0.34 11.70 -20.69
C SER A 39 1.44 10.76 -20.20
N THR A 40 1.09 9.92 -19.23
CA THR A 40 2.04 8.97 -18.65
C THR A 40 1.84 7.60 -19.23
N TYR A 41 2.93 7.01 -19.70
CA TYR A 41 2.96 5.70 -20.31
C TYR A 41 3.93 4.81 -19.58
N THR A 42 3.57 3.55 -19.37
CA THR A 42 4.47 2.57 -18.78
C THR A 42 5.01 1.66 -19.87
N PHE A 43 6.34 1.52 -19.91
CA PHE A 43 6.96 0.38 -20.58
C PHE A 43 7.93 -0.26 -19.60
N GLY A 44 7.72 -1.53 -19.27
CA GLY A 44 8.42 -2.16 -18.16
C GLY A 44 8.06 -1.52 -16.81
N LEU A 45 9.10 -1.22 -16.03
CA LEU A 45 9.02 -0.84 -14.60
C LEU A 45 8.83 0.66 -14.34
N LEU A 46 8.99 1.49 -15.37
CA LEU A 46 9.06 2.94 -15.21
C LEU A 46 7.89 3.60 -15.93
N GLN A 47 7.29 4.59 -15.26
CA GLN A 47 6.30 5.48 -15.83
C GLN A 47 7.03 6.63 -16.51
N PHE A 48 6.76 6.82 -17.80
CA PHE A 48 7.42 7.79 -18.64
C PHE A 48 6.44 8.87 -19.06
N ASP A 49 6.80 10.12 -18.78
CA ASP A 49 6.16 11.27 -19.38
C ASP A 49 6.73 11.51 -20.78
N VAL A 50 5.95 11.20 -21.82
CA VAL A 50 6.32 11.50 -23.22
C VAL A 50 5.99 12.98 -23.55
N GLY A 51 5.51 13.75 -22.58
CA GLY A 51 5.19 15.17 -22.66
C GLY A 51 6.41 16.08 -22.58
N LYS A 52 6.39 17.08 -21.68
CA LYS A 52 7.36 18.20 -21.72
C LYS A 52 8.79 17.79 -21.34
N ASN A 53 8.95 16.74 -20.53
CA ASN A 53 10.26 16.35 -19.98
C ASN A 53 10.78 14.98 -20.48
N GLY A 54 10.17 14.42 -21.52
CA GLY A 54 10.47 13.07 -22.03
C GLY A 54 11.59 12.95 -23.05
N ALA A 55 12.66 13.74 -23.00
CA ALA A 55 13.67 13.77 -24.06
C ALA A 55 14.31 12.40 -24.35
N ASP A 56 14.69 11.65 -23.30
CA ASP A 56 15.24 10.31 -23.45
C ASP A 56 14.23 9.33 -24.06
N VAL A 57 12.98 9.41 -23.61
CA VAL A 57 11.90 8.51 -24.05
C VAL A 57 11.53 8.79 -25.49
N LYS A 58 11.46 10.06 -25.88
CA LYS A 58 11.29 10.48 -27.28
C LYS A 58 12.45 9.99 -28.14
N GLY A 59 13.68 10.10 -27.65
CA GLY A 59 14.86 9.55 -28.33
C GLY A 59 14.74 8.05 -28.55
N PHE A 60 14.44 7.29 -27.48
CA PHE A 60 14.22 5.85 -27.54
C PHE A 60 13.10 5.45 -28.51
N LEU A 61 11.97 6.14 -28.49
CA LEU A 61 10.86 5.89 -29.41
C LEU A 61 11.30 6.14 -30.87
N LYS A 62 12.02 7.24 -31.15
CA LYS A 62 12.55 7.52 -32.50
C LYS A 62 13.51 6.44 -32.99
N GLU A 63 14.42 6.01 -32.12
CA GLU A 63 15.38 4.91 -32.40
C GLU A 63 14.68 3.57 -32.68
N ASN A 64 13.42 3.43 -32.25
CA ASN A 64 12.59 2.23 -32.43
C ASN A 64 11.43 2.43 -33.40
N GLY A 65 11.55 3.38 -34.34
CA GLY A 65 10.66 3.49 -35.49
C GLY A 65 9.38 4.31 -35.26
N PHE A 66 9.29 5.06 -34.16
CA PHE A 66 8.20 6.00 -33.93
C PHE A 66 8.51 7.34 -34.60
N GLY A 67 7.60 7.79 -35.46
CA GLY A 67 7.66 9.11 -36.08
C GLY A 67 7.22 10.22 -35.13
N ASP A 68 7.43 11.47 -35.54
CA ASP A 68 7.00 12.64 -34.75
C ASP A 68 5.49 12.67 -34.50
N ASP A 69 4.69 12.17 -35.45
CA ASP A 69 3.23 12.04 -35.29
C ASP A 69 2.84 10.97 -34.28
N ASP A 70 3.54 9.83 -34.25
CA ASP A 70 3.31 8.79 -33.24
C ASP A 70 3.64 9.35 -31.85
N ILE A 71 4.78 10.02 -31.71
CA ILE A 71 5.21 10.65 -30.47
C ILE A 71 4.21 11.72 -30.04
N LYS A 72 3.73 12.55 -30.96
CA LYS A 72 2.70 13.57 -30.66
C LYS A 72 1.41 12.94 -30.14
N LYS A 73 0.96 11.83 -30.74
CA LYS A 73 -0.20 11.07 -30.25
C LYS A 73 0.07 10.47 -28.87
N LEU A 74 1.28 9.93 -28.66
CA LEU A 74 1.78 9.50 -27.35
C LEU A 74 2.04 10.67 -26.41
N SER A 75 1.96 11.94 -26.81
CA SER A 75 2.04 13.07 -25.88
C SER A 75 0.66 13.65 -25.59
N GLN A 76 -0.39 13.21 -26.29
CA GLN A 76 -1.72 13.81 -26.27
C GLN A 76 -2.60 13.22 -25.16
N HIS A 77 -3.30 14.10 -24.42
CA HIS A 77 -4.26 13.70 -23.40
C HIS A 77 -5.61 13.29 -24.04
N GLY A 78 -5.88 11.99 -24.08
CA GLY A 78 -7.16 11.45 -24.58
C GLY A 78 -7.48 11.82 -26.04
N GLY A 79 -8.66 11.44 -26.50
CA GLY A 79 -9.14 11.78 -27.84
C GLY A 79 -8.52 10.97 -29.00
N LEU A 80 -7.73 9.94 -28.70
CA LEU A 80 -7.30 8.96 -29.69
C LEU A 80 -8.44 7.96 -29.96
N SER A 81 -8.68 7.65 -31.24
CA SER A 81 -9.62 6.61 -31.63
C SER A 81 -9.10 5.22 -31.25
N ARG A 82 -10.01 4.23 -31.14
CA ARG A 82 -9.64 2.83 -30.89
C ARG A 82 -8.63 2.30 -31.91
N THR A 83 -8.76 2.72 -33.16
CA THR A 83 -7.85 2.35 -34.25
C THR A 83 -6.45 2.93 -34.04
N GLU A 84 -6.35 4.20 -33.61
CA GLU A 84 -5.06 4.83 -33.32
C GLU A 84 -4.38 4.22 -32.10
N LEU A 85 -5.15 3.92 -31.06
CA LEU A 85 -4.64 3.21 -29.88
C LEU A 85 -4.08 1.83 -30.27
N ASN A 86 -4.84 1.05 -31.03
CA ASN A 86 -4.37 -0.27 -31.50
C ASN A 86 -3.11 -0.16 -32.38
N ALA A 87 -3.02 0.84 -33.25
CA ALA A 87 -1.84 1.04 -34.10
C ALA A 87 -0.59 1.39 -33.28
N LEU A 88 -0.74 2.22 -32.24
CA LEU A 88 0.34 2.55 -31.32
C LEU A 88 0.75 1.33 -30.48
N ASP A 89 -0.23 0.57 -29.96
CA ASP A 89 0.01 -0.65 -29.16
C ASP A 89 0.80 -1.70 -29.97
N ILE A 90 0.44 -1.93 -31.24
CA ILE A 90 1.18 -2.85 -32.13
C ILE A 90 2.64 -2.38 -32.32
N LYS A 91 2.87 -1.08 -32.55
CA LYS A 91 4.23 -0.54 -32.69
C LYS A 91 5.04 -0.70 -31.40
N LEU A 92 4.41 -0.49 -30.25
CA LEU A 92 5.05 -0.63 -28.94
C LEU A 92 5.40 -2.09 -28.63
N GLN A 93 4.49 -3.02 -28.94
CA GLN A 93 4.73 -4.47 -28.81
C GLN A 93 5.80 -4.99 -29.79
N ALA A 94 6.05 -4.28 -30.89
CA ALA A 94 7.11 -4.62 -31.84
C ALA A 94 8.51 -4.17 -31.39
N VAL A 95 8.63 -3.35 -30.34
CA VAL A 95 9.93 -2.96 -29.79
C VAL A 95 10.58 -4.17 -29.14
N GLN A 96 11.82 -4.46 -29.53
CA GLN A 96 12.54 -5.62 -29.01
C GLN A 96 12.80 -5.47 -27.50
N GLN A 97 12.55 -6.55 -26.75
CA GLN A 97 12.64 -6.56 -25.29
C GLN A 97 14.03 -6.17 -24.77
N ASP A 98 15.10 -6.58 -25.46
CA ASP A 98 16.48 -6.25 -25.09
C ASP A 98 16.75 -4.75 -25.15
N LYS A 99 16.15 -4.03 -26.12
CA LYS A 99 16.24 -2.57 -26.20
C LYS A 99 15.47 -1.89 -25.08
N ILE A 100 14.29 -2.42 -24.72
CA ILE A 100 13.53 -1.96 -23.56
C ILE A 100 14.38 -2.14 -22.30
N ASP A 101 14.96 -3.32 -22.09
CA ASP A 101 15.78 -3.63 -20.92
C ASP A 101 17.03 -2.75 -20.85
N GLN A 102 17.71 -2.50 -21.98
CA GLN A 102 18.84 -1.58 -22.07
C GLN A 102 18.44 -0.15 -21.69
N PHE A 103 17.30 0.32 -22.20
CA PHE A 103 16.80 1.64 -21.86
C PHE A 103 16.42 1.74 -20.38
N ILE A 104 15.72 0.76 -19.82
CA ILE A 104 15.38 0.71 -18.39
C ILE A 104 16.66 0.71 -17.56
N ASN A 105 17.64 -0.14 -17.87
CA ASN A 105 18.94 -0.13 -17.18
C ASN A 105 19.62 1.23 -17.23
N LYS A 106 19.57 1.93 -18.37
CA LYS A 106 20.11 3.30 -18.50
C LYS A 106 19.39 4.27 -17.56
N GLN A 107 18.07 4.18 -17.44
CA GLN A 107 17.29 5.05 -16.55
C GLN A 107 17.53 4.73 -15.07
N LEU A 108 17.62 3.45 -14.69
CA LEU A 108 18.01 3.05 -13.34
C LEU A 108 19.41 3.54 -12.99
N GLY A 109 20.36 3.47 -13.93
CA GLY A 109 21.70 4.03 -13.75
C GLY A 109 21.70 5.54 -13.54
N LYS A 110 20.81 6.28 -14.22
CA LYS A 110 20.61 7.72 -13.96
C LYS A 110 20.03 7.98 -12.57
N SER A 111 19.10 7.15 -12.09
CA SER A 111 18.57 7.27 -10.73
C SER A 111 19.66 7.04 -9.67
N ILE A 112 20.50 6.00 -9.84
CA ILE A 112 21.68 5.77 -8.98
C ILE A 112 22.62 6.99 -8.99
N ALA A 113 22.91 7.55 -10.16
CA ALA A 113 23.75 8.74 -10.28
C ALA A 113 23.10 9.98 -9.62
N GLY A 114 21.77 10.12 -9.69
CA GLY A 114 20.99 11.16 -9.02
C GLY A 114 21.14 11.09 -7.50
N VAL A 115 20.94 9.90 -6.93
CA VAL A 115 21.18 9.64 -5.50
C VAL A 115 22.61 10.00 -5.11
N ASN A 116 23.61 9.62 -5.92
CA ASN A 116 25.01 9.97 -5.65
C ASN A 116 25.21 11.49 -5.62
N ALA A 117 24.67 12.20 -6.60
CA ALA A 117 24.76 13.66 -6.67
C ALA A 117 24.07 14.35 -5.49
N ILE A 118 22.96 13.79 -4.99
CA ILE A 118 22.29 14.26 -3.77
C ILE A 118 23.20 14.06 -2.57
N ILE A 119 23.81 12.89 -2.40
CA ILE A 119 24.71 12.62 -1.29
C ILE A 119 25.92 13.56 -1.31
N ASP A 120 26.49 13.84 -2.48
CA ASP A 120 27.57 14.81 -2.64
C ASP A 120 27.15 16.22 -2.21
N ARG A 121 25.98 16.66 -2.66
CA ARG A 121 25.40 17.96 -2.27
C ARG A 121 25.06 18.05 -0.78
N VAL A 122 24.58 16.96 -0.17
CA VAL A 122 24.39 16.86 1.29
C VAL A 122 25.73 16.94 1.98
N GLY A 123 26.77 16.26 1.47
CA GLY A 123 28.12 16.27 2.02
C GLY A 123 28.76 17.65 2.05
N MET A 124 28.46 18.50 1.06
CA MET A 124 28.87 19.91 1.09
C MET A 124 28.30 20.69 2.28
N GLN A 125 27.22 20.22 2.90
CA GLN A 125 26.55 20.87 4.03
C GLN A 125 26.74 20.11 5.36
N SER A 126 26.73 18.78 5.32
CA SER A 126 26.95 17.88 6.45
C SER A 126 27.59 16.58 5.99
N GLN A 127 28.88 16.42 6.28
CA GLN A 127 29.63 15.18 6.00
C GLN A 127 29.10 13.99 6.81
N ALA A 128 28.61 14.23 8.03
CA ALA A 128 28.02 13.21 8.89
C ALA A 128 26.74 12.64 8.28
N ALA A 129 25.82 13.52 7.82
CA ALA A 129 24.59 13.10 7.17
C ALA A 129 24.87 12.35 5.86
N ALA A 130 25.77 12.86 5.02
CA ALA A 130 26.16 12.17 3.79
C ALA A 130 26.78 10.78 4.04
N GLY A 131 27.61 10.66 5.08
CA GLY A 131 28.19 9.39 5.50
C GLY A 131 27.16 8.40 6.04
N ALA A 132 26.09 8.88 6.68
CA ALA A 132 24.98 8.05 7.13
C ALA A 132 24.13 7.56 5.96
N ILE A 133 23.75 8.47 5.04
CA ILE A 133 23.00 8.11 3.82
C ILE A 133 23.78 7.07 3.01
N SER A 134 25.09 7.25 2.84
CA SER A 134 25.93 6.32 2.08
C SER A 134 25.96 4.89 2.67
N LYS A 135 25.71 4.73 3.97
CA LYS A 135 25.72 3.43 4.66
C LYS A 135 24.33 2.79 4.76
N ASP A 136 23.28 3.54 4.48
CA ASP A 136 21.89 3.08 4.62
C ASP A 136 21.26 2.86 3.23
N PRO A 137 21.19 1.61 2.73
CA PRO A 137 20.58 1.32 1.44
C PRO A 137 19.06 1.62 1.43
N ILE A 138 18.36 1.55 2.57
CA ILE A 138 16.93 1.85 2.64
C ILE A 138 16.72 3.36 2.44
N LEU A 139 17.57 4.18 3.07
CA LEU A 139 17.50 5.64 2.88
C LEU A 139 17.88 6.05 1.46
N GLN A 140 18.86 5.39 0.83
CA GLN A 140 19.19 5.63 -0.58
C GLN A 140 18.03 5.26 -1.52
N LEU A 141 17.35 4.13 -1.27
CA LEU A 141 16.15 3.75 -2.01
C LEU A 141 15.02 4.75 -1.80
N GLY A 142 14.85 5.27 -0.58
CA GLY A 142 13.91 6.35 -0.29
C GLY A 142 14.20 7.60 -1.11
N ILE A 143 15.45 8.04 -1.17
CA ILE A 143 15.85 9.22 -1.96
C ILE A 143 15.59 8.98 -3.46
N ALA A 144 15.89 7.80 -3.98
CA ALA A 144 15.58 7.44 -5.37
C ALA A 144 14.07 7.49 -5.65
N ASP A 145 13.26 6.98 -4.73
CA ASP A 145 11.81 6.99 -4.79
C ASP A 145 11.25 8.42 -4.79
N TYR A 146 11.82 9.30 -3.95
CA TYR A 146 11.51 10.72 -3.93
C TYR A 146 11.81 11.38 -5.28
N GLU A 147 13.01 11.20 -5.84
CA GLU A 147 13.34 11.81 -7.14
C GLU A 147 12.47 11.30 -8.27
N ASN A 148 12.12 10.02 -8.25
CA ASN A 148 11.21 9.43 -9.24
C ASN A 148 9.82 10.10 -9.18
N GLN A 149 9.33 10.39 -7.97
CA GLN A 149 8.00 10.94 -7.77
C GLN A 149 7.92 12.46 -7.97
N PHE A 150 8.89 13.20 -7.46
CA PHE A 150 8.83 14.67 -7.37
C PHE A 150 9.79 15.37 -8.34
N GLY A 151 10.60 14.60 -9.07
CA GLY A 151 11.66 15.11 -9.92
C GLY A 151 12.93 15.48 -9.14
N PRO A 152 13.84 16.24 -9.77
CA PRO A 152 15.17 16.50 -9.21
C PRO A 152 15.11 17.14 -7.83
N ALA A 153 15.90 16.59 -6.90
CA ALA A 153 16.01 17.14 -5.55
C ALA A 153 16.42 18.61 -5.54
N GLY A 154 15.54 19.49 -5.05
CA GLY A 154 15.82 20.91 -4.88
C GLY A 154 16.74 21.24 -3.70
N PRO A 155 17.14 22.52 -3.52
CA PRO A 155 17.99 22.95 -2.42
C PRO A 155 17.40 22.67 -1.04
N GLN A 156 16.08 22.84 -0.87
CA GLN A 156 15.40 22.58 0.41
C GLN A 156 15.48 21.11 0.80
N PHE A 157 15.25 20.19 -0.13
CA PHE A 157 15.35 18.75 0.15
C PHE A 157 16.76 18.35 0.59
N VAL A 158 17.80 18.91 -0.06
CA VAL A 158 19.19 18.67 0.35
C VAL A 158 19.52 19.34 1.68
N GLY A 159 19.01 20.54 1.94
CA GLY A 159 19.16 21.21 3.23
C GLY A 159 18.52 20.38 4.35
N PHE A 160 17.31 19.89 4.13
CA PHE A 160 16.60 18.99 5.02
C PHE A 160 17.43 17.74 5.34
N LEU A 161 17.90 17.00 4.33
CA LEU A 161 18.73 15.81 4.53
C LEU A 161 20.05 16.12 5.25
N ALA A 162 20.57 17.35 5.11
CA ALA A 162 21.73 17.82 5.86
C ALA A 162 21.41 18.26 7.30
N GLY A 163 20.17 18.07 7.77
CA GLY A 163 19.72 18.40 9.13
C GLY A 163 19.18 19.82 9.31
N LYS A 164 18.96 20.58 8.24
CA LYS A 164 18.39 21.94 8.33
C LYS A 164 16.88 21.91 8.55
N SER A 165 16.40 22.90 9.28
CA SER A 165 14.98 23.22 9.36
C SER A 165 14.53 23.89 8.06
N GLU A 166 13.59 23.28 7.36
CA GLU A 166 13.04 23.74 6.09
C GLU A 166 11.57 24.11 6.25
N LYS A 167 11.16 25.22 5.62
CA LYS A 167 9.76 25.68 5.64
C LYS A 167 9.05 25.22 4.37
N LEU A 168 8.05 24.35 4.53
CA LEU A 168 7.21 23.79 3.47
C LEU A 168 5.76 24.28 3.61
N VAL A 169 4.92 23.93 2.63
CA VAL A 169 3.49 24.29 2.59
C VAL A 169 2.76 23.75 3.83
N GLY A 170 3.07 22.53 4.26
CA GLY A 170 2.47 21.87 5.43
C GLY A 170 3.10 22.23 6.77
N GLY A 171 4.16 23.05 6.80
CA GLY A 171 4.84 23.47 8.03
C GLY A 171 6.36 23.41 7.95
N THR A 172 7.02 23.60 9.09
CA THR A 172 8.48 23.48 9.21
C THR A 172 8.85 22.02 9.46
N VAL A 173 9.85 21.50 8.75
CA VAL A 173 10.37 20.13 8.92
C VAL A 173 11.87 20.15 9.13
N GLN A 174 12.38 19.16 9.87
CA GLN A 174 13.82 18.95 10.06
C GLN A 174 14.11 17.44 10.10
N ALA A 175 15.17 17.02 9.41
CA ALA A 175 15.59 15.62 9.41
C ALA A 175 16.49 15.32 10.60
N GLY A 176 16.52 14.04 11.01
CA GLY A 176 17.42 13.52 12.05
C GLY A 176 18.86 13.91 11.82
N ASP A 177 19.66 13.89 12.89
CA ASP A 177 21.11 13.84 12.76
C ASP A 177 21.61 12.48 13.30
N PRO A 178 21.79 11.47 12.43
CA PRO A 178 21.64 11.49 10.96
C PRO A 178 20.19 11.34 10.47
N PRO A 179 19.90 11.70 9.19
CA PRO A 179 18.57 11.53 8.61
C PRO A 179 18.21 10.05 8.46
N THR A 180 16.91 9.76 8.50
CA THR A 180 16.34 8.41 8.36
C THR A 180 15.25 8.37 7.30
N GLN A 181 14.79 7.16 6.95
CA GLN A 181 13.70 7.01 5.99
C GLN A 181 12.37 7.56 6.52
N GLU A 182 12.14 7.52 7.83
CA GLU A 182 10.96 8.15 8.43
C GLU A 182 11.01 9.69 8.34
N ASP A 183 12.21 10.30 8.41
CA ASP A 183 12.38 11.73 8.12
C ASP A 183 11.95 12.05 6.69
N LEU A 184 12.33 11.22 5.71
CA LEU A 184 11.94 11.42 4.32
C LEU A 184 10.41 11.40 4.15
N GLN A 185 9.72 10.45 4.78
CA GLN A 185 8.25 10.38 4.73
C GLN A 185 7.60 11.61 5.37
N ARG A 186 8.17 12.13 6.46
CA ARG A 186 7.72 13.41 7.05
C ARG A 186 7.92 14.59 6.12
N PHE A 187 9.05 14.67 5.44
CA PHE A 187 9.30 15.71 4.43
C PHE A 187 8.26 15.66 3.32
N ILE A 188 8.03 14.48 2.73
CA ILE A 188 7.03 14.27 1.67
C ILE A 188 5.65 14.70 2.14
N SER A 189 5.21 14.23 3.30
CA SER A 189 3.90 14.58 3.88
C SER A 189 3.74 16.09 4.07
N ALA A 190 4.80 16.79 4.46
CA ALA A 190 4.79 18.24 4.68
C ALA A 190 4.82 19.07 3.38
N THR A 191 5.15 18.49 2.23
CA THR A 191 5.06 19.21 0.94
C THR A 191 3.62 19.51 0.54
N GLY A 192 2.63 18.84 1.12
CA GLY A 192 1.22 18.98 0.74
C GLY A 192 0.88 18.32 -0.61
N TYR A 193 1.82 17.62 -1.23
CA TYR A 193 1.64 17.00 -2.54
C TYR A 193 0.70 15.79 -2.45
N GLY A 194 -0.36 15.78 -3.27
CA GLY A 194 -1.46 14.81 -3.19
C GLY A 194 -2.70 15.28 -2.42
N HIS A 195 -2.71 16.52 -1.87
CA HIS A 195 -3.89 17.06 -1.18
C HIS A 195 -4.98 17.65 -2.09
N ASP A 196 -4.72 17.81 -3.39
CA ASP A 196 -5.77 18.17 -4.35
C ASP A 196 -6.42 16.89 -4.88
N ASN A 197 -7.47 16.43 -4.18
CA ASN A 197 -8.60 15.57 -4.59
C ASN A 197 -8.93 14.54 -3.50
N ALA A 198 -9.65 14.94 -2.44
CA ALA A 198 -10.52 14.10 -1.59
C ALA A 198 -10.05 12.68 -1.12
N ASN A 199 -8.77 12.32 -1.26
CA ASN A 199 -8.29 10.95 -1.10
C ASN A 199 -6.88 10.97 -0.50
N THR A 200 -6.81 11.32 0.79
CA THR A 200 -5.61 11.18 1.65
C THR A 200 -5.01 9.76 1.67
N LYS A 201 -5.73 8.75 1.14
CA LYS A 201 -5.28 7.37 0.97
C LYS A 201 -4.12 7.19 -0.02
N ALA A 202 -3.88 8.13 -0.93
CA ALA A 202 -2.87 7.95 -1.99
C ALA A 202 -1.42 7.96 -1.45
N VAL A 203 -1.10 8.88 -0.53
CA VAL A 203 0.24 8.99 0.09
C VAL A 203 0.48 7.83 1.08
N GLU A 204 -0.53 7.48 1.87
CA GLU A 204 -0.50 6.33 2.79
C GLU A 204 -0.28 5.01 2.04
N SER A 205 -0.92 4.83 0.87
CA SER A 205 -0.73 3.63 0.05
C SER A 205 0.69 3.47 -0.52
N ARG A 206 1.41 4.57 -0.77
CA ARG A 206 2.75 4.48 -1.40
C ARG A 206 3.85 4.24 -0.37
N ALA A 207 3.72 4.82 0.84
CA ALA A 207 4.58 4.50 1.97
C ALA A 207 4.45 3.02 2.39
N GLU A 208 3.23 2.47 2.35
CA GLU A 208 2.99 1.03 2.57
C GLU A 208 3.68 0.17 1.50
N ARG A 209 3.52 0.52 0.21
CA ARG A 209 4.19 -0.18 -0.91
C ARG A 209 5.71 -0.07 -0.86
N PHE A 210 6.25 1.05 -0.37
CA PHE A 210 7.68 1.17 -0.08
C PHE A 210 8.10 0.16 0.99
N GLY A 211 7.31 0.01 2.06
CA GLY A 211 7.53 -1.01 3.09
C GLY A 211 7.48 -2.44 2.55
N GLU A 212 6.51 -2.73 1.67
CA GLU A 212 6.40 -4.01 0.97
C GLU A 212 7.65 -4.30 0.11
N ALA A 213 8.12 -3.30 -0.64
CA ALA A 213 9.37 -3.41 -1.41
C ALA A 213 10.56 -3.76 -0.52
N MET A 214 10.70 -3.13 0.66
CA MET A 214 11.79 -3.46 1.58
C MET A 214 11.70 -4.92 2.07
N GLY A 215 10.48 -5.40 2.34
CA GLY A 215 10.22 -6.79 2.69
C GLY A 215 10.64 -7.77 1.59
N ILE A 216 10.29 -7.49 0.34
CA ILE A 216 10.69 -8.30 -0.84
C ILE A 216 12.22 -8.32 -0.99
N LEU A 217 12.86 -7.15 -0.82
CA LEU A 217 14.30 -7.00 -0.90
C LEU A 217 15.05 -7.60 0.30
N LYS A 218 14.33 -8.08 1.32
CA LYS A 218 14.90 -8.57 2.59
C LYS A 218 15.82 -7.54 3.24
N LEU A 219 15.54 -6.27 3.01
CA LEU A 219 16.13 -5.18 3.75
C LEU A 219 15.32 -5.05 5.05
N GLY A 220 15.99 -4.76 6.17
CA GLY A 220 15.32 -4.59 7.45
C GLY A 220 14.23 -3.50 7.41
N SER A 221 13.49 -3.34 8.49
CA SER A 221 12.51 -2.24 8.56
C SER A 221 13.20 -0.88 8.46
N PRO A 222 12.56 0.12 7.84
CA PRO A 222 13.07 1.49 7.80
C PRO A 222 13.50 1.96 9.19
N ALA A 223 14.69 2.55 9.29
CA ALA A 223 15.15 3.11 10.55
C ALA A 223 14.18 4.18 11.03
N LYS A 224 13.76 4.07 12.30
CA LYS A 224 12.95 5.08 12.98
C LYS A 224 13.80 6.32 13.22
N ALA A 225 13.22 7.50 13.05
CA ALA A 225 13.93 8.73 13.29
C ALA A 225 14.35 8.85 14.77
N PRO A 226 15.58 9.32 15.04
CA PRO A 226 15.97 9.73 16.39
C PRO A 226 15.01 10.80 16.91
N ASN A 227 14.76 10.80 18.23
CA ASN A 227 13.91 11.81 18.86
C ASN A 227 14.43 13.22 18.56
N HIS A 228 13.68 13.93 17.72
CA HIS A 228 13.88 15.32 17.40
C HIS A 228 13.64 16.21 18.62
N ILE A 229 14.57 17.13 18.90
CA ILE A 229 14.30 18.27 19.76
C ILE A 229 13.28 19.13 19.01
N SER A 230 12.02 18.88 19.32
CA SER A 230 10.81 19.68 19.09
C SER A 230 10.92 20.86 18.12
N ASP A 231 10.28 20.72 16.96
CA ASP A 231 9.36 21.75 16.46
C ASP A 231 8.27 21.14 15.55
N LYS A 232 7.13 20.85 16.20
CA LYS A 232 5.74 20.84 15.68
C LYS A 232 5.36 19.91 14.50
N ALA A 233 5.21 18.61 14.81
CA ALA A 233 4.10 17.75 14.34
C ALA A 233 4.02 16.52 15.28
N GLY A 234 2.91 16.14 15.92
CA GLY A 234 1.55 16.65 15.87
C GLY A 234 1.22 17.62 17.00
N SER A 235 0.24 18.48 16.74
CA SER A 235 -0.37 19.28 17.80
C SER A 235 -0.82 18.35 18.91
N THR A 236 -0.31 18.59 20.12
CA THR A 236 -0.92 18.09 21.35
C THR A 236 -2.43 18.36 21.29
N LEU A 237 -3.22 17.31 21.16
CA LEU A 237 -4.67 17.45 21.17
C LEU A 237 -5.08 17.63 22.63
N GLN A 238 -5.81 18.70 22.91
CA GLN A 238 -6.21 19.06 24.26
C GLN A 238 -7.59 19.66 24.23
N GLN A 239 -8.17 19.88 25.42
CA GLN A 239 -9.50 20.48 25.53
C GLN A 239 -9.58 21.80 24.73
N GLY A 240 -10.62 21.90 23.89
CA GLY A 240 -10.84 23.01 22.96
C GLY A 240 -10.26 22.81 21.55
N THR A 241 -9.40 21.82 21.32
CA THR A 241 -9.00 21.40 19.97
C THR A 241 -10.21 20.81 19.22
N HIS A 242 -10.30 21.05 17.92
CA HIS A 242 -11.36 20.53 17.07
C HIS A 242 -10.81 20.09 15.71
N GLY A 243 -11.55 19.23 15.00
CA GLY A 243 -11.20 18.73 13.67
C GLY A 243 -10.93 17.23 13.62
N HIS A 244 -10.52 16.74 12.45
CA HIS A 244 -10.44 15.31 12.15
C HIS A 244 -9.49 14.52 13.06
N ALA A 245 -8.38 15.12 13.51
CA ALA A 245 -7.44 14.48 14.44
C ALA A 245 -8.09 14.16 15.81
N VAL A 246 -9.00 15.01 16.28
CA VAL A 246 -9.77 14.77 17.51
C VAL A 246 -10.79 13.66 17.30
N GLN A 247 -11.41 13.62 16.11
CA GLN A 247 -12.37 12.58 15.75
C GLN A 247 -11.72 11.18 15.76
N ILE A 248 -10.51 11.07 15.22
CA ILE A 248 -9.72 9.83 15.25
C ILE A 248 -9.39 9.44 16.70
N LEU A 249 -8.86 10.38 17.50
CA LEU A 249 -8.57 10.15 18.92
C LEU A 249 -9.79 9.62 19.68
N GLN A 250 -10.97 10.22 19.48
CA GLN A 250 -12.21 9.80 20.11
C GLN A 250 -12.63 8.39 19.69
N ALA A 251 -12.55 8.07 18.39
CA ALA A 251 -12.87 6.75 17.87
C ALA A 251 -11.93 5.66 18.42
N ASP A 252 -10.65 5.98 18.56
CA ASP A 252 -9.64 5.06 19.08
C ASP A 252 -9.79 4.83 20.59
N LEU A 253 -10.05 5.88 21.38
CA LEU A 253 -10.38 5.75 22.81
C LEU A 253 -11.61 4.87 23.01
N ALA A 254 -12.67 5.10 22.22
CA ALA A 254 -13.88 4.27 22.24
C ALA A 254 -13.59 2.81 21.88
N ARG A 255 -12.77 2.56 20.85
CA ARG A 255 -12.37 1.21 20.42
C ARG A 255 -11.57 0.48 21.49
N LEU A 256 -10.72 1.20 22.21
CA LEU A 256 -9.93 0.68 23.32
C LEU A 256 -10.74 0.54 24.62
N GLY A 257 -12.01 0.97 24.63
CA GLY A 257 -12.91 0.84 25.79
C GLY A 257 -12.83 1.96 26.81
N TYR A 258 -12.09 3.03 26.51
CA TYR A 258 -12.01 4.20 27.39
C TYR A 258 -13.27 5.07 27.26
N THR A 259 -13.81 5.48 28.40
CA THR A 259 -15.09 6.20 28.50
C THR A 259 -14.90 7.59 29.11
N GLY A 260 -15.82 8.49 28.79
CA GLY A 260 -15.95 9.81 29.39
C GLY A 260 -16.59 9.76 30.77
N HIS A 261 -16.86 10.93 31.36
CA HIS A 261 -17.30 11.05 32.77
C HIS A 261 -18.61 10.31 33.08
N HIS A 262 -19.45 10.10 32.07
CA HIS A 262 -20.74 9.43 32.20
C HIS A 262 -20.67 7.91 31.95
N GLY A 263 -19.47 7.33 31.88
CA GLY A 263 -19.27 5.90 31.58
C GLY A 263 -19.64 5.52 30.14
N LYS A 264 -19.79 6.50 29.25
CA LYS A 264 -20.06 6.32 27.83
C LYS A 264 -18.81 6.59 27.00
N PRO A 265 -18.62 5.92 25.85
CA PRO A 265 -17.53 6.25 24.94
C PRO A 265 -17.62 7.72 24.49
N PRO A 266 -16.47 8.41 24.31
CA PRO A 266 -16.49 9.76 23.76
C PRO A 266 -17.10 9.74 22.35
N ALA A 267 -17.99 10.69 22.06
CA ALA A 267 -18.55 10.84 20.72
C ALA A 267 -17.43 11.23 19.74
N ALA A 268 -17.35 10.58 18.58
CA ALA A 268 -16.40 10.92 17.52
C ALA A 268 -16.91 12.12 16.69
N ASP A 269 -17.17 13.23 17.37
CA ASP A 269 -17.70 14.48 16.81
C ASP A 269 -16.61 15.46 16.36
N GLY A 270 -15.34 15.12 16.62
CA GLY A 270 -14.20 15.97 16.30
C GLY A 270 -14.04 17.18 17.22
N VAL A 271 -14.69 17.21 18.40
CA VAL A 271 -14.58 18.29 19.38
C VAL A 271 -13.99 17.77 20.68
N PHE A 272 -12.81 18.28 21.08
CA PHE A 272 -12.12 17.79 22.27
C PHE A 272 -12.75 18.42 23.51
N GLY A 273 -13.86 17.82 23.96
CA GLY A 273 -14.61 18.22 25.14
C GLY A 273 -14.13 17.54 26.43
N PRO A 274 -14.83 17.80 27.56
CA PRO A 274 -14.51 17.21 28.85
C PRO A 274 -14.50 15.67 28.84
N ASP A 275 -15.42 15.04 28.11
CA ASP A 275 -15.49 13.57 28.02
C ASP A 275 -14.28 12.98 27.28
N THR A 276 -13.81 13.63 26.22
CA THR A 276 -12.58 13.22 25.52
C THR A 276 -11.36 13.39 26.41
N ARG A 277 -11.29 14.49 27.17
CA ARG A 277 -10.21 14.71 28.15
C ARG A 277 -10.18 13.61 29.20
N HIS A 278 -11.33 13.26 29.76
CA HIS A 278 -11.43 12.22 30.78
C HIS A 278 -10.97 10.85 30.25
N ALA A 279 -11.39 10.49 29.04
CA ALA A 279 -10.96 9.26 28.40
C ALA A 279 -9.43 9.25 28.13
N VAL A 280 -8.83 10.39 27.77
CA VAL A 280 -7.37 10.53 27.65
C VAL A 280 -6.67 10.38 29.00
N GLU A 281 -7.17 11.02 30.06
CA GLU A 281 -6.59 10.90 31.41
C GLU A 281 -6.65 9.45 31.90
N HIS A 282 -7.75 8.75 31.65
CA HIS A 282 -7.91 7.33 31.99
C HIS A 282 -6.92 6.46 31.21
N PHE A 283 -6.80 6.65 29.89
CA PHE A 283 -5.80 5.99 29.07
C PHE A 283 -4.37 6.24 29.59
N GLN A 284 -4.04 7.50 29.87
CA GLN A 284 -2.72 7.87 30.37
C GLN A 284 -2.41 7.19 31.72
N HIS A 285 -3.40 7.13 32.61
CA HIS A 285 -3.28 6.44 33.89
C HIS A 285 -2.96 4.95 33.72
N ASP A 286 -3.76 4.24 32.91
CA ASP A 286 -3.64 2.80 32.71
C ASP A 286 -2.33 2.39 32.03
N HIS A 287 -1.83 3.28 31.15
CA HIS A 287 -0.56 3.06 30.43
C HIS A 287 0.64 3.74 31.10
N ARG A 288 0.52 4.19 32.34
CA ARG A 288 1.61 4.78 33.16
C ARG A 288 2.30 5.98 32.47
N LEU A 289 1.52 6.79 31.79
CA LEU A 289 1.95 8.05 31.19
C LEU A 289 1.74 9.21 32.17
N THR A 290 2.24 10.39 31.81
CA THR A 290 1.87 11.62 32.53
C THR A 290 0.39 11.89 32.33
N VAL A 291 -0.38 11.92 33.41
CA VAL A 291 -1.84 12.17 33.39
C VAL A 291 -2.09 13.68 33.35
N ASP A 292 -2.02 14.25 32.15
CA ASP A 292 -2.23 15.67 31.90
C ASP A 292 -3.48 15.98 31.06
N GLY A 293 -4.19 14.93 30.61
CA GLY A 293 -5.40 15.03 29.79
C GLY A 293 -5.14 15.54 28.38
N LYS A 294 -3.89 15.52 27.94
CA LYS A 294 -3.46 15.97 26.62
C LYS A 294 -2.95 14.78 25.81
N ALA A 295 -3.50 14.56 24.63
CA ALA A 295 -2.95 13.58 23.71
C ALA A 295 -1.73 14.17 22.99
N GLY A 296 -0.60 14.25 23.70
CA GLY A 296 0.71 14.56 23.13
C GLY A 296 1.35 13.34 22.44
N PRO A 297 2.54 13.50 21.85
CA PRO A 297 3.20 12.44 21.08
C PRO A 297 3.34 11.10 21.81
N LEU A 298 3.69 11.13 23.10
CA LEU A 298 3.81 9.91 23.92
C LEU A 298 2.47 9.21 24.14
N THR A 299 1.39 9.97 24.33
CA THR A 299 0.04 9.42 24.48
C THR A 299 -0.44 8.81 23.18
N GLN A 300 -0.26 9.51 22.05
CA GLN A 300 -0.65 9.02 20.73
C GLN A 300 0.13 7.77 20.33
N GLN A 301 1.45 7.71 20.60
CA GLN A 301 2.27 6.53 20.33
C GLN A 301 1.85 5.32 21.17
N ALA A 302 1.56 5.53 22.45
CA ALA A 302 1.07 4.47 23.32
C ALA A 302 -0.28 3.94 22.82
N MET A 303 -1.21 4.82 22.45
CA MET A 303 -2.50 4.44 21.89
C MET A 303 -2.35 3.60 20.62
N GLN A 304 -1.48 4.00 19.71
CA GLN A 304 -1.21 3.24 18.47
C GLN A 304 -0.66 1.84 18.78
N THR A 305 0.25 1.73 19.75
CA THR A 305 0.83 0.43 20.15
C THR A 305 -0.27 -0.50 20.71
N VAL A 306 -1.15 0.04 21.54
CA VAL A 306 -2.25 -0.72 22.17
C VAL A 306 -3.30 -1.09 21.13
N LEU A 307 -3.61 -0.20 20.17
CA LEU A 307 -4.50 -0.49 19.05
C LEU A 307 -3.97 -1.63 18.18
N LEU A 308 -2.68 -1.61 17.85
CA LEU A 308 -2.02 -2.67 17.09
C LEU A 308 -2.03 -3.99 17.86
N GLN A 309 -1.82 -3.96 19.18
CA GLN A 309 -1.93 -5.14 20.04
C GLN A 309 -3.39 -5.63 20.16
N HIS A 310 -4.37 -4.73 20.13
CA HIS A 310 -5.80 -5.03 20.20
C HIS A 310 -6.31 -5.70 18.91
N THR A 311 -5.77 -5.32 17.75
CA THR A 311 -6.13 -5.89 16.44
C THR A 311 -5.33 -7.15 16.10
N THR A 312 -4.05 -7.22 16.46
CA THR A 312 -3.21 -8.42 16.22
C THR A 312 -3.53 -9.61 17.14
N ALA A 313 -4.19 -9.37 18.28
CA ALA A 313 -4.53 -10.43 19.24
C ALA A 313 -5.81 -11.22 18.91
N ARG A 314 -6.56 -10.89 17.84
CA ARG A 314 -7.80 -11.60 17.49
C ARG A 314 -7.69 -12.20 16.09
N GLY A 315 -7.25 -13.46 16.03
CA GLY A 315 -7.23 -14.21 14.77
C GLY A 315 -8.63 -14.62 14.31
N LEU A 316 -8.76 -15.14 13.09
CA LEU A 316 -10.00 -15.72 12.54
C LEU A 316 -10.60 -16.82 13.42
N THR A 317 -9.76 -17.45 14.26
CA THR A 317 -10.17 -18.47 15.24
C THR A 317 -10.83 -17.88 16.49
N ASP A 318 -10.78 -16.57 16.72
CA ASP A 318 -11.44 -15.89 17.84
C ASP A 318 -12.91 -15.58 17.48
N PRO A 319 -13.91 -16.02 18.27
CA PRO A 319 -15.33 -15.76 18.03
C PRO A 319 -15.74 -14.29 17.88
N ARG A 320 -14.90 -13.37 18.34
CA ARG A 320 -15.14 -11.92 18.28
C ARG A 320 -14.58 -11.28 17.01
N HIS A 321 -13.91 -12.03 16.15
CA HIS A 321 -13.43 -11.53 14.86
C HIS A 321 -14.63 -11.34 13.89
N PRO A 322 -14.71 -10.22 13.14
CA PRO A 322 -15.85 -9.94 12.26
C PRO A 322 -16.09 -11.03 11.21
N ASP A 323 -15.02 -11.65 10.71
CA ASP A 323 -15.10 -12.75 9.73
C ASP A 323 -15.10 -14.15 10.36
N HIS A 324 -15.19 -14.28 11.70
CA HIS A 324 -15.18 -15.59 12.37
C HIS A 324 -16.31 -16.51 11.88
N ALA A 325 -17.49 -15.95 11.60
CA ALA A 325 -18.61 -16.74 11.09
C ALA A 325 -18.32 -17.36 9.72
N LEU A 326 -17.61 -16.64 8.84
CA LEU A 326 -17.20 -17.14 7.52
C LEU A 326 -16.07 -18.17 7.66
N PHE A 327 -15.18 -17.97 8.62
CA PHE A 327 -14.14 -18.94 8.99
C PHE A 327 -14.71 -20.26 9.50
N GLU A 328 -15.71 -20.23 10.38
CA GLU A 328 -16.37 -21.44 10.87
C GLU A 328 -17.08 -22.20 9.74
N GLN A 329 -17.66 -21.50 8.75
CA GLN A 329 -18.25 -22.14 7.57
C GLN A 329 -17.19 -22.81 6.69
N ALA A 330 -16.07 -22.14 6.45
CA ALA A 330 -14.93 -22.75 5.74
C ALA A 330 -14.39 -23.98 6.49
N LEU A 331 -14.22 -23.88 7.81
CA LEU A 331 -13.73 -24.96 8.66
C LEU A 331 -14.68 -26.17 8.67
N ALA A 332 -15.99 -25.93 8.75
CA ALA A 332 -17.00 -26.98 8.65
C ALA A 332 -16.97 -27.69 7.28
N GLY A 333 -16.76 -26.95 6.20
CA GLY A 333 -16.58 -27.50 4.87
C GLY A 333 -15.32 -28.35 4.73
N VAL A 334 -14.17 -27.88 5.24
CA VAL A 334 -12.91 -28.65 5.26
C VAL A 334 -13.09 -29.96 6.04
N ARG A 335 -13.74 -29.92 7.21
CA ARG A 335 -14.05 -31.13 8.02
C ARG A 335 -14.92 -32.14 7.26
N THR A 336 -15.87 -31.65 6.46
CA THR A 336 -16.77 -32.51 5.66
C THR A 336 -15.99 -33.20 4.53
N PHE A 337 -15.07 -32.48 3.91
CA PHE A 337 -14.16 -33.02 2.91
C PHE A 337 -13.16 -34.04 3.50
N ASP A 338 -12.56 -33.78 4.68
CA ASP A 338 -11.66 -34.72 5.35
C ASP A 338 -12.35 -36.06 5.66
N ALA A 339 -13.63 -36.02 6.06
CA ALA A 339 -14.40 -37.23 6.36
C ALA A 339 -14.64 -38.12 5.13
N GLN A 340 -14.42 -37.61 3.92
CA GLN A 340 -14.61 -38.32 2.65
C GLN A 340 -13.29 -38.91 2.10
N HIS A 341 -12.14 -38.69 2.76
CA HIS A 341 -10.81 -39.09 2.27
C HIS A 341 -10.06 -39.97 3.29
N ASP A 342 -9.28 -40.95 2.81
CA ASP A 342 -8.55 -41.93 3.65
C ASP A 342 -7.41 -41.32 4.51
N HIS A 343 -7.01 -40.06 4.25
CA HIS A 343 -5.94 -39.36 4.95
C HIS A 343 -6.43 -37.98 5.45
N PRO A 344 -7.03 -37.90 6.65
CA PRO A 344 -7.56 -36.65 7.18
C PRO A 344 -6.44 -35.66 7.52
N THR A 345 -6.66 -34.37 7.25
CA THR A 345 -5.72 -33.31 7.61
C THR A 345 -5.63 -33.11 9.13
N THR A 346 -4.46 -32.67 9.61
CA THR A 346 -4.27 -32.34 11.04
C THR A 346 -5.08 -31.10 11.42
N GLU A 347 -5.36 -30.90 12.70
CA GLU A 347 -6.10 -29.71 13.15
C GLU A 347 -5.46 -28.41 12.69
N GLN A 348 -4.13 -28.31 12.74
CA GLN A 348 -3.43 -27.12 12.26
C GLN A 348 -3.61 -26.90 10.76
N GLN A 349 -3.55 -27.97 9.96
CA GLN A 349 -3.79 -27.91 8.52
C GLN A 349 -5.23 -27.50 8.20
N ARG A 350 -6.22 -27.97 8.97
CA ARG A 350 -7.62 -27.55 8.84
C ARG A 350 -7.81 -26.07 9.11
N LEU A 351 -7.20 -25.56 10.19
CA LEU A 351 -7.26 -24.14 10.53
C LEU A 351 -6.58 -23.27 9.46
N ASN A 352 -5.44 -23.71 8.93
CA ASN A 352 -4.74 -23.04 7.84
C ASN A 352 -5.61 -22.98 6.57
N MET A 353 -6.18 -24.11 6.16
CA MET A 353 -7.07 -24.19 4.99
C MET A 353 -8.31 -23.32 5.18
N ALA A 354 -8.98 -23.40 6.34
CA ALA A 354 -10.14 -22.58 6.65
C ALA A 354 -9.81 -21.09 6.61
N GLY A 355 -8.65 -20.68 7.14
CA GLY A 355 -8.16 -19.31 7.06
C GLY A 355 -7.97 -18.83 5.62
N ALA A 356 -7.30 -19.62 4.79
CA ALA A 356 -7.07 -19.30 3.38
C ALA A 356 -8.37 -19.21 2.57
N LEU A 357 -9.31 -20.13 2.81
CA LEU A 357 -10.63 -20.13 2.16
C LEU A 357 -11.49 -18.95 2.62
N THR A 358 -11.35 -18.49 3.86
CA THR A 358 -12.05 -17.30 4.36
C THR A 358 -11.57 -16.03 3.65
N VAL A 359 -10.25 -15.91 3.47
CA VAL A 359 -9.65 -14.80 2.71
C VAL A 359 -10.13 -14.81 1.26
N GLU A 360 -10.16 -15.98 0.63
CA GLU A 360 -10.66 -16.15 -0.74
C GLU A 360 -12.14 -15.80 -0.85
N ALA A 361 -12.96 -16.25 0.10
CA ALA A 361 -14.38 -15.93 0.16
C ALA A 361 -14.60 -14.41 0.19
N LYS A 362 -13.82 -13.69 1.01
CA LYS A 362 -13.90 -12.23 1.07
C LYS A 362 -13.47 -11.56 -0.23
N ARG A 363 -12.41 -12.04 -0.89
CA ARG A 363 -11.92 -11.49 -2.17
C ARG A 363 -12.96 -11.60 -3.27
N GLU A 364 -13.65 -12.74 -3.34
CA GLU A 364 -14.71 -13.01 -4.31
C GLU A 364 -16.08 -12.44 -3.86
N GLY A 365 -16.10 -11.72 -2.73
CA GLY A 365 -17.29 -11.06 -2.21
C GLY A 365 -18.38 -12.03 -1.76
N LEU A 366 -18.01 -13.24 -1.33
CA LEU A 366 -18.92 -14.18 -0.67
C LEU A 366 -19.25 -13.64 0.72
N THR A 367 -20.53 -13.70 1.06
CA THR A 367 -21.06 -13.36 2.39
C THR A 367 -21.32 -14.60 3.23
N ARG A 368 -21.28 -15.77 2.60
CA ARG A 368 -21.41 -17.09 3.19
C ARG A 368 -20.70 -18.13 2.31
N ILE A 369 -20.33 -19.25 2.90
CA ILE A 369 -19.83 -20.44 2.20
C ILE A 369 -20.88 -21.54 2.41
N ASP A 370 -21.63 -21.86 1.36
CA ASP A 370 -22.62 -22.94 1.37
C ASP A 370 -21.98 -24.31 1.04
N GLN A 371 -20.85 -24.32 0.31
CA GLN A 371 -20.16 -25.55 -0.07
C GLN A 371 -18.63 -25.37 -0.17
N VAL A 372 -17.89 -26.39 0.24
CA VAL A 372 -16.44 -26.54 0.01
C VAL A 372 -16.20 -27.86 -0.72
N VAL A 373 -15.44 -27.84 -1.82
CA VAL A 373 -15.21 -29.02 -2.68
C VAL A 373 -13.74 -29.09 -3.08
N LEU A 374 -13.12 -30.27 -2.97
CA LEU A 374 -11.82 -30.51 -3.58
C LEU A 374 -12.01 -30.90 -5.05
N GLY A 375 -11.28 -30.25 -5.95
CA GLY A 375 -11.31 -30.61 -7.37
C GLY A 375 -10.72 -32.00 -7.63
N ASP A 376 -11.08 -32.62 -8.75
CA ASP A 376 -10.71 -34.01 -9.11
C ASP A 376 -9.20 -34.29 -9.08
N SER A 377 -8.36 -33.28 -9.33
CA SER A 377 -6.89 -33.38 -9.27
C SER A 377 -6.31 -33.24 -7.88
N GLY A 378 -7.12 -32.85 -6.90
CA GLY A 378 -6.69 -32.48 -5.55
C GLY A 378 -5.87 -31.19 -5.45
N SER A 379 -5.60 -30.51 -6.56
CA SER A 379 -4.74 -29.31 -6.58
C SER A 379 -5.46 -28.02 -6.16
N ARG A 380 -6.79 -27.99 -6.20
CA ARG A 380 -7.57 -26.81 -5.80
C ARG A 380 -8.76 -27.17 -4.92
N ILE A 381 -9.06 -26.27 -3.99
CA ILE A 381 -10.27 -26.29 -3.18
C ILE A 381 -11.16 -25.15 -3.67
N TYR A 382 -12.43 -25.46 -3.91
CA TYR A 382 -13.45 -24.54 -4.35
C TYR A 382 -14.41 -24.23 -3.22
N ILE A 383 -14.84 -22.97 -3.14
CA ILE A 383 -15.90 -22.51 -2.25
C ILE A 383 -17.05 -21.96 -3.08
N ALA A 384 -18.28 -22.18 -2.63
CA ALA A 384 -19.47 -21.71 -3.33
C ALA A 384 -20.48 -21.06 -2.37
N GLN A 385 -21.11 -20.00 -2.86
CA GLN A 385 -22.35 -19.43 -2.33
C GLN A 385 -23.47 -19.72 -3.34
N HIS A 386 -24.44 -20.52 -2.94
CA HIS A 386 -25.57 -20.91 -3.78
C HIS A 386 -26.69 -19.87 -3.70
N PRO A 387 -27.35 -19.51 -4.82
CA PRO A 387 -28.51 -18.62 -4.81
C PRO A 387 -29.60 -19.12 -3.85
N ARG A 388 -30.08 -18.28 -2.94
CA ARG A 388 -31.27 -18.57 -2.11
C ARG A 388 -32.55 -17.95 -2.67
N SER A 389 -32.43 -17.15 -3.72
CA SER A 389 -33.56 -16.56 -4.44
C SER A 389 -33.19 -16.37 -5.91
N ALA A 390 -34.20 -16.17 -6.76
CA ALA A 390 -34.00 -15.90 -8.18
C ALA A 390 -33.24 -14.58 -8.47
N MET A 391 -33.13 -13.68 -7.48
CA MET A 391 -32.41 -12.42 -7.61
C MET A 391 -30.94 -12.52 -7.17
N GLU A 392 -30.54 -13.63 -6.57
CA GLU A 392 -29.17 -13.83 -6.09
C GLU A 392 -28.35 -14.61 -7.12
N GLN A 393 -27.13 -14.16 -7.40
CA GLN A 393 -26.20 -14.89 -8.27
C GLN A 393 -25.31 -15.83 -7.45
N ALA A 394 -24.96 -16.97 -8.05
CA ALA A 394 -23.98 -17.86 -7.46
C ALA A 394 -22.61 -17.19 -7.46
N LYS A 395 -21.86 -17.35 -6.37
CA LYS A 395 -20.47 -16.87 -6.27
C LYS A 395 -19.56 -18.05 -5.95
N PHE A 396 -18.36 -18.01 -6.51
CA PHE A 396 -17.39 -19.08 -6.36
C PHE A 396 -16.01 -18.48 -6.15
N GLY A 397 -15.17 -19.18 -5.39
CA GLY A 397 -13.75 -18.87 -5.22
C GLY A 397 -12.92 -20.14 -5.22
N SER A 398 -11.61 -20.02 -5.40
CA SER A 398 -10.76 -21.21 -5.33
C SER A 398 -9.34 -20.93 -4.88
N VAL A 399 -8.82 -21.79 -4.01
CA VAL A 399 -7.45 -21.71 -3.50
C VAL A 399 -6.68 -22.95 -3.93
N ASP A 400 -5.39 -22.78 -4.22
CA ASP A 400 -4.47 -23.91 -4.38
C ASP A 400 -4.33 -24.70 -3.06
N THR A 401 -4.51 -26.01 -3.11
CA THR A 401 -4.55 -26.87 -1.92
C THR A 401 -3.23 -26.82 -1.14
N ALA A 402 -2.08 -26.84 -1.83
CA ALA A 402 -0.78 -26.79 -1.17
C ALA A 402 -0.56 -25.45 -0.46
N THR A 403 -0.97 -24.35 -1.10
CA THR A 403 -0.94 -23.01 -0.53
C THR A 403 -1.85 -22.90 0.70
N ALA A 404 -3.07 -23.43 0.64
CA ALA A 404 -4.03 -23.44 1.74
C ALA A 404 -3.51 -24.23 2.96
N LEU A 405 -2.84 -25.36 2.72
CA LEU A 405 -2.24 -26.18 3.78
C LEU A 405 -1.07 -25.47 4.49
N GLN A 406 -0.28 -24.72 3.73
CA GLN A 406 0.97 -24.11 4.22
C GLN A 406 0.79 -22.69 4.78
N THR A 407 -0.28 -21.97 4.41
CA THR A 407 -0.52 -20.61 4.89
C THR A 407 -0.99 -20.64 6.35
N PRO A 408 -0.23 -20.11 7.32
CA PRO A 408 -0.65 -20.12 8.71
C PRO A 408 -1.95 -19.34 8.92
N VAL A 409 -2.88 -19.87 9.72
CA VAL A 409 -4.14 -19.19 10.04
C VAL A 409 -3.92 -17.78 10.61
N THR A 410 -2.81 -17.53 11.28
CA THR A 410 -2.40 -16.20 11.78
C THR A 410 -2.13 -15.22 10.64
N GLN A 411 -1.48 -15.66 9.56
CA GLN A 411 -1.26 -14.87 8.36
C GLN A 411 -2.59 -14.61 7.63
N SER A 412 -3.43 -15.64 7.48
CA SER A 412 -4.78 -15.47 6.91
C SER A 412 -5.64 -14.52 7.74
N SER A 413 -5.46 -14.48 9.06
CA SER A 413 -6.18 -13.54 9.94
C SER A 413 -5.80 -12.09 9.69
N ALA A 414 -4.50 -11.82 9.54
CA ALA A 414 -4.03 -10.49 9.17
C ALA A 414 -4.55 -10.08 7.78
N THR A 415 -4.52 -10.99 6.81
CA THR A 415 -5.03 -10.73 5.45
C THR A 415 -6.55 -10.49 5.45
N ALA A 416 -7.33 -11.28 6.19
CA ALA A 416 -8.77 -11.10 6.28
C ALA A 416 -9.14 -9.75 6.89
N THR A 417 -8.40 -9.31 7.92
CA THR A 417 -8.59 -7.99 8.55
C THR A 417 -8.33 -6.84 7.58
N ALA A 418 -7.35 -6.99 6.68
CA ALA A 418 -7.00 -5.97 5.69
C ALA A 418 -7.97 -5.87 4.50
N LEU A 419 -8.83 -6.88 4.28
CA LEU A 419 -9.80 -6.87 3.19
C LEU A 419 -11.08 -6.08 3.57
N PRO A 420 -11.57 -5.17 2.69
CA PRO A 420 -12.77 -4.39 2.96
C PRO A 420 -14.01 -5.28 3.10
N THR A 421 -14.93 -4.90 3.99
CA THR A 421 -16.22 -5.58 4.16
C THR A 421 -17.18 -5.24 3.01
N SER A 422 -18.01 -6.21 2.63
CA SER A 422 -18.93 -6.14 1.49
C SER A 422 -19.98 -5.02 1.55
N ASP A 423 -20.16 -4.37 2.70
CA ASP A 423 -21.03 -3.19 2.86
C ASP A 423 -20.46 -1.87 2.28
N GLN A 424 -19.21 -1.87 1.77
CA GLN A 424 -18.58 -0.66 1.20
C GLN A 424 -18.19 -0.77 -0.29
N ALA A 425 -18.66 -1.79 -1.02
CA ALA A 425 -18.39 -1.89 -2.46
C ALA A 425 -19.39 -1.03 -3.28
N PRO A 426 -18.92 -0.23 -4.27
CA PRO A 426 -19.81 0.43 -5.22
C PRO A 426 -20.62 -0.60 -6.03
N PRO A 427 -21.87 -0.30 -6.44
CA PRO A 427 -22.69 -1.24 -7.19
C PRO A 427 -22.02 -1.62 -8.52
N THR A 428 -21.93 -2.92 -8.78
CA THR A 428 -21.39 -3.47 -10.01
C THR A 428 -22.32 -3.16 -11.19
N PRO A 429 -21.83 -2.74 -12.37
CA PRO A 429 -22.67 -2.58 -13.56
C PRO A 429 -23.24 -3.93 -14.01
N PRO A 430 -24.45 -3.98 -14.61
CA PRO A 430 -25.04 -5.22 -15.06
C PRO A 430 -24.21 -5.85 -16.18
N GLN A 431 -23.87 -7.14 -16.03
CA GLN A 431 -23.23 -7.92 -17.08
C GLN A 431 -24.18 -8.13 -18.27
N PRO A 432 -23.69 -8.06 -19.52
CA PRO A 432 -24.50 -8.36 -20.69
C PRO A 432 -24.85 -9.85 -20.75
N HIS A 433 -26.13 -10.13 -20.98
CA HIS A 433 -26.70 -11.47 -21.14
C HIS A 433 -25.92 -12.32 -22.16
N GLN A 434 -25.42 -13.49 -21.73
CA GLN A 434 -24.99 -14.53 -22.66
C GLN A 434 -26.22 -15.23 -23.27
N PRO A 435 -26.19 -15.57 -24.57
CA PRO A 435 -27.30 -16.25 -25.21
C PRO A 435 -27.40 -17.71 -24.75
N SER A 436 -28.63 -18.15 -24.51
CA SER A 436 -29.01 -19.51 -24.12
C SER A 436 -28.41 -20.54 -25.06
N ARG A 437 -27.67 -21.52 -24.53
CA ARG A 437 -27.24 -22.69 -25.29
C ARG A 437 -28.44 -23.60 -25.56
N SER A 438 -28.75 -23.74 -26.84
CA SER A 438 -29.69 -24.71 -27.39
C SER A 438 -29.28 -26.15 -27.02
N SER A 439 -30.32 -26.94 -26.75
CA SER A 439 -30.33 -28.38 -26.53
C SER A 439 -29.53 -29.13 -27.59
N LEU A 440 -28.72 -30.11 -27.17
CA LEU A 440 -28.33 -31.25 -28.00
C LEU A 440 -28.89 -32.52 -27.36
N THR A 441 -29.82 -33.13 -28.09
CA THR A 441 -30.42 -34.45 -27.86
C THR A 441 -29.39 -35.55 -28.13
N ILE A 442 -29.39 -36.59 -27.31
CA ILE A 442 -29.50 -37.99 -27.79
C ILE A 442 -30.67 -38.61 -27.04
#